data_AF-A0A1J5D5P7-F1
#
_entry.id   AF-A0A1J5D5P7-F1
#
_cell.length_a   1.000
_cell.length_b   1.000
_cell.length_c   1.000
_cell.angle_alpha   90.00
_cell.angle_beta   90.00
_cell.angle_gamma   90.00
#
_symmetry.space_group_name_H-M   'P 1'
#
loop_
_entity.id
_entity.type
_entity.pdbx_description
1 polymer ?
#
loop_
_entity_poly.entity_id
_entity_poly.type
_entity_poly.pdbx_seq_one_letter_code
_entity_poly.pdbx_strand_id
1 'polypeptide(L)'
;MVELWNKKVEKKFFSESVKFATPEQLFYVTDKNRYLAYWPKGYDGKKSTLQSRNALIGNFTEKWTTDLIQAVVNDKGLFAVQGAICDQIALANMSPADVVISRNKNINQEVDDIVAIIEVKMSIVWNWELQGGKTLSCIGDYKTHQGNPGLLRSDSMLKGIGKSINIRVSSFQAATIPIIVMGNTPITNSYYPKVDK
;
A
#
# COMPACT_ATOMS: atom_id res chain seq x y z
N MET A 1 -19.17 -1.76 -7.91
CA MET A 1 -18.06 -0.86 -8.24
C MET A 1 -17.19 -0.74 -6.99
N VAL A 2 -15.87 -0.94 -7.10
CA VAL A 2 -14.95 -0.76 -5.97
C VAL A 2 -14.88 0.74 -5.67
N GLU A 3 -15.15 1.15 -4.42
CA GLU A 3 -14.98 2.55 -4.03
C GLU A 3 -13.49 2.92 -4.03
N LEU A 4 -13.15 4.08 -4.62
CA LEU A 4 -11.81 4.65 -4.55
C LEU A 4 -11.38 4.91 -3.10
N TRP A 5 -10.07 4.97 -2.85
CA TRP A 5 -9.51 5.11 -1.50
C TRP A 5 -10.09 6.32 -0.77
N ASN A 6 -10.80 6.06 0.32
CA ASN A 6 -11.51 7.09 1.08
C ASN A 6 -11.61 6.68 2.56
N LYS A 7 -12.16 7.56 3.40
CA LYS A 7 -12.32 7.31 4.85
C LYS A 7 -13.12 6.05 5.17
N LYS A 8 -14.11 5.67 4.36
CA LYS A 8 -14.88 4.43 4.54
C LYS A 8 -14.01 3.20 4.29
N VAL A 9 -13.15 3.23 3.28
CA VAL A 9 -12.20 2.14 2.98
C VAL A 9 -11.21 1.97 4.13
N GLU A 10 -10.66 3.05 4.69
CA GLU A 10 -9.80 2.95 5.88
C GLU A 10 -10.55 2.46 7.13
N LYS A 11 -11.79 2.93 7.36
CA LYS A 11 -12.63 2.37 8.43
C LYS A 11 -12.84 0.87 8.25
N LYS A 12 -13.08 0.43 7.01
CA LYS A 12 -13.21 -0.99 6.67
C LYS A 12 -11.96 -1.76 7.09
N PHE A 13 -10.78 -1.28 6.71
CA PHE A 13 -9.51 -1.87 7.16
C PHE A 13 -9.47 -2.08 8.68
N PHE A 14 -9.74 -1.04 9.47
CA PHE A 14 -9.70 -1.18 10.92
C PHE A 14 -10.79 -2.14 11.44
N SER A 15 -12.01 -2.04 10.93
CA SER A 15 -13.14 -2.88 11.35
C SER A 15 -12.96 -4.37 11.02
N GLU A 16 -12.23 -4.69 9.95
CA GLU A 16 -11.88 -6.06 9.60
C GLU A 16 -10.68 -6.53 10.42
N SER A 17 -9.68 -5.66 10.61
CA SER A 17 -8.45 -6.00 11.35
C SER A 17 -8.70 -6.28 12.82
N VAL A 18 -9.60 -5.55 13.49
CA VAL A 18 -9.92 -5.77 14.91
C VAL A 18 -10.51 -7.15 15.20
N LYS A 19 -10.97 -7.89 14.17
CA LYS A 19 -11.47 -9.26 14.33
C LYS A 19 -10.38 -10.27 14.63
N PHE A 20 -9.12 -9.96 14.30
CA PHE A 20 -7.98 -10.87 14.43
C PHE A 20 -6.69 -10.21 14.95
N ALA A 21 -6.69 -8.89 15.19
CA ALA A 21 -5.59 -8.14 15.78
C ALA A 21 -6.06 -7.30 16.97
N THR A 22 -5.22 -7.16 17.99
CA THR A 22 -5.54 -6.33 19.16
C THR A 22 -5.46 -4.84 18.82
N PRO A 23 -6.13 -3.96 19.58
CA PRO A 23 -6.00 -2.51 19.41
C PRO A 23 -4.54 -2.03 19.43
N GLU A 24 -3.70 -2.59 20.29
CA GLU A 24 -2.27 -2.25 20.41
C GLU A 24 -1.46 -2.66 19.17
N GLN A 25 -1.96 -3.61 18.37
CA GLN A 25 -1.37 -3.96 17.09
C GLN A 25 -1.80 -3.03 15.94
N LEU A 26 -2.84 -2.21 16.14
CA LEU A 26 -3.44 -1.33 15.12
C LEU A 26 -3.26 0.16 15.42
N PHE A 27 -3.08 0.52 16.69
CA PHE A 27 -3.04 1.89 17.18
C PHE A 27 -1.85 2.12 18.10
N TYR A 28 -1.31 3.33 18.05
CA TYR A 28 -0.45 3.84 19.10
C TYR A 28 -1.27 4.08 20.37
N VAL A 29 -0.67 3.78 21.52
CA VAL A 29 -1.29 4.02 22.83
C VAL A 29 -0.57 5.16 23.51
N THR A 30 -1.29 6.27 23.73
CA THR A 30 -0.75 7.44 24.46
C THR A 30 -0.66 7.16 25.96
N ASP A 31 0.06 8.00 26.71
CA ASP A 31 0.14 7.93 28.18
C ASP A 31 -1.23 8.12 28.87
N LYS A 32 -2.24 8.65 28.15
CA LYS A 32 -3.64 8.79 28.60
C LYS A 32 -4.56 7.66 28.11
N ASN A 33 -4.01 6.50 27.72
CA ASN A 33 -4.75 5.34 27.19
C ASN A 33 -5.66 5.64 25.98
N ARG A 34 -5.28 6.62 25.15
CA ARG A 34 -5.92 6.87 23.85
C ARG A 34 -5.27 6.01 22.78
N TYR A 35 -6.09 5.47 21.89
CA TYR A 35 -5.69 4.62 20.78
C TYR A 35 -5.75 5.41 19.47
N LEU A 36 -4.60 5.74 18.89
CA LEU A 36 -4.49 6.64 17.74
C LEU A 36 -3.77 6.00 16.56
N ALA A 37 -4.23 6.22 15.32
CA ALA A 37 -3.56 5.71 14.14
C ALA A 37 -2.21 6.40 13.91
N TYR A 38 -2.11 7.67 14.30
CA TYR A 38 -0.87 8.44 14.29
C TYR A 38 -0.77 9.30 15.55
N TRP A 39 0.47 9.56 15.99
CA TRP A 39 0.72 10.52 17.05
C TRP A 39 0.21 11.92 16.64
N PRO A 40 -0.53 12.66 17.48
CA PRO A 40 -0.96 14.02 17.16
C PRO A 40 0.23 14.97 16.98
N LYS A 41 0.16 15.96 16.09
CA LYS A 41 1.21 16.98 15.96
C LYS A 41 1.42 17.71 17.30
N GLY A 42 2.68 17.84 17.73
CA GLY A 42 3.02 18.44 19.03
C GLY A 42 2.91 17.52 20.24
N TYR A 43 2.55 16.24 20.08
CA TYR A 43 2.62 15.26 21.18
C TYR A 43 4.04 15.18 21.77
N ASP A 44 4.11 15.44 23.06
CA ASP A 44 5.29 15.58 23.92
C ASP A 44 5.51 14.40 24.87
N GLY A 45 4.49 13.56 25.06
CA GLY A 45 4.57 12.32 25.85
C GLY A 45 5.46 11.25 25.24
N LYS A 46 5.57 10.12 25.95
CA LYS A 46 6.42 8.99 25.50
C LYS A 46 5.83 8.36 24.25
N LYS A 47 6.67 8.14 23.23
CA LYS A 47 6.28 7.52 21.96
C LYS A 47 6.79 6.09 21.89
N SER A 48 5.95 5.21 21.37
CA SER A 48 6.28 3.84 21.00
C SER A 48 6.32 3.69 19.47
N THR A 49 6.90 2.58 19.02
CA THR A 49 6.86 2.15 17.63
C THR A 49 5.69 1.19 17.42
N LEU A 50 5.09 1.21 16.23
CA LEU A 50 4.00 0.32 15.84
C LEU A 50 4.34 -0.32 14.50
N GLN A 51 4.96 -1.51 14.55
CA GLN A 51 5.41 -2.22 13.36
C GLN A 51 4.37 -3.22 12.85
N SER A 52 3.62 -3.85 13.75
CA SER A 52 2.62 -4.88 13.45
C SER A 52 1.59 -4.43 12.41
N ARG A 53 1.10 -3.19 12.50
CA ARG A 53 0.13 -2.64 11.54
C ARG A 53 0.64 -2.60 10.10
N ASN A 54 1.94 -2.40 9.86
CA ASN A 54 2.46 -2.15 8.52
C ASN A 54 2.20 -3.33 7.57
N ALA A 55 2.37 -4.57 8.06
CA ALA A 55 2.04 -5.77 7.28
C ALA A 55 0.52 -5.88 7.03
N LEU A 56 -0.30 -5.56 8.04
CA LEU A 56 -1.76 -5.64 7.93
C LEU A 56 -2.31 -4.66 6.88
N ILE A 57 -1.88 -3.40 6.92
CA ILE A 57 -2.32 -2.41 5.94
C ILE A 57 -1.76 -2.70 4.55
N GLY A 58 -0.52 -3.20 4.47
CA GLY A 58 0.10 -3.65 3.21
C GLY A 58 -0.79 -4.67 2.50
N ASN A 59 -1.05 -5.82 3.16
CA ASN A 59 -1.90 -6.88 2.62
C ASN A 59 -3.30 -6.38 2.23
N PHE A 60 -3.89 -5.51 3.05
CA PHE A 60 -5.20 -4.93 2.76
C PHE A 60 -5.17 -4.05 1.50
N THR A 61 -4.15 -3.20 1.35
CA THR A 61 -4.03 -2.30 0.19
C THR A 61 -3.66 -3.04 -1.09
N GLU A 62 -2.87 -4.11 -1.02
CA GLU A 62 -2.61 -4.99 -2.15
C GLU A 62 -3.89 -5.64 -2.64
N LYS A 63 -4.65 -6.27 -1.73
CA LYS A 63 -5.94 -6.87 -2.09
C LYS A 63 -6.90 -5.83 -2.68
N TRP A 64 -7.02 -4.67 -2.05
CA TRP A 64 -7.88 -3.58 -2.55
C TRP A 64 -7.45 -3.13 -3.95
N THR A 65 -6.15 -3.04 -4.21
CA THR A 65 -5.60 -2.71 -5.53
C THR A 65 -5.93 -3.80 -6.54
N THR A 66 -5.73 -5.08 -6.19
CA THR A 66 -6.10 -6.23 -7.05
C THR A 66 -7.58 -6.19 -7.42
N ASP A 67 -8.47 -5.99 -6.44
CA ASP A 67 -9.92 -5.92 -6.68
C ASP A 67 -10.29 -4.73 -7.60
N LEU A 68 -9.67 -3.56 -7.38
CA LEU A 68 -9.90 -2.37 -8.20
C LEU A 68 -9.44 -2.60 -9.64
N ILE A 69 -8.23 -3.12 -9.83
CA ILE A 69 -7.65 -3.35 -11.15
C ILE A 69 -8.42 -4.45 -11.87
N GLN A 70 -8.82 -5.52 -11.18
CA GLN A 70 -9.65 -6.57 -11.77
C GLN A 70 -10.96 -5.98 -12.31
N ALA A 71 -11.62 -5.08 -11.57
CA ALA A 71 -12.84 -4.43 -12.03
C ALA A 71 -12.63 -3.58 -13.30
N VAL A 72 -11.43 -3.04 -13.50
CA VAL A 72 -11.06 -2.22 -14.68
C VAL A 72 -10.71 -3.07 -15.90
N VAL A 73 -10.19 -4.29 -15.70
CA VAL A 73 -9.69 -5.14 -16.80
C VAL A 73 -10.58 -6.33 -17.12
N ASN A 74 -11.66 -6.53 -16.36
CA ASN A 74 -12.54 -7.69 -16.45
C ASN A 74 -13.16 -7.88 -17.85
N ASP A 75 -13.55 -6.78 -18.50
CA ASP A 75 -14.13 -6.77 -19.85
C ASP A 75 -13.09 -6.99 -20.96
N LYS A 76 -11.79 -6.92 -20.63
CA LYS A 76 -10.68 -7.15 -21.55
C LYS A 76 -10.17 -8.59 -21.54
N GLY A 77 -10.78 -9.47 -20.74
CA GLY A 77 -10.33 -10.85 -20.57
C GLY A 77 -8.96 -10.98 -19.90
N LEU A 78 -8.55 -9.95 -19.13
CA LEU A 78 -7.29 -9.92 -18.39
C LEU A 78 -7.54 -10.14 -16.89
N PHE A 79 -6.47 -10.42 -16.16
CA PHE A 79 -6.49 -10.74 -14.74
C PHE A 79 -5.58 -9.83 -13.94
N ALA A 80 -6.04 -9.38 -12.78
CA ALA A 80 -5.20 -8.80 -11.75
C ALA A 80 -4.72 -9.91 -10.82
N VAL A 81 -3.42 -10.20 -10.84
CA VAL A 81 -2.79 -11.27 -10.07
C VAL A 81 -2.00 -10.65 -8.92
N GLN A 82 -2.43 -10.89 -7.69
CA GLN A 82 -1.67 -10.48 -6.50
C GLN A 82 -0.49 -11.43 -6.26
N GLY A 83 0.66 -10.89 -5.87
CA GLY A 83 1.82 -11.70 -5.48
C GLY A 83 2.46 -12.45 -6.65
N ALA A 84 2.39 -11.91 -7.87
CA ALA A 84 2.89 -12.58 -9.06
C ALA A 84 4.42 -12.76 -9.04
N ILE A 85 4.87 -13.94 -9.47
CA ILE A 85 6.27 -14.38 -9.50
C ILE A 85 6.69 -14.53 -10.96
N CYS A 86 7.84 -13.95 -11.32
CA CYS A 86 8.48 -14.10 -12.61
C CYS A 86 10.00 -13.88 -12.46
N ASP A 87 10.75 -14.96 -12.26
CA ASP A 87 12.19 -14.89 -12.00
C ASP A 87 12.98 -14.25 -13.16
N GLN A 88 12.50 -14.43 -14.39
CA GLN A 88 13.09 -13.86 -15.62
C GLN A 88 13.17 -12.32 -15.60
N ILE A 89 12.34 -11.67 -14.77
CA ILE A 89 12.33 -10.20 -14.61
C ILE A 89 12.56 -9.74 -13.17
N ALA A 90 13.28 -10.56 -12.40
CA ALA A 90 13.64 -10.30 -11.00
C ALA A 90 12.45 -10.14 -10.03
N LEU A 91 11.31 -10.75 -10.36
CA LEU A 91 10.15 -10.90 -9.47
C LEU A 91 10.16 -12.27 -8.80
N ALA A 92 11.15 -12.53 -7.96
CA ALA A 92 11.30 -13.82 -7.29
C ALA A 92 10.26 -14.04 -6.19
N ASN A 93 10.04 -15.29 -5.76
CA ASN A 93 9.13 -15.63 -4.66
C ASN A 93 9.43 -14.86 -3.33
N MET A 94 10.68 -14.46 -3.12
CA MET A 94 11.09 -13.67 -1.95
C MET A 94 10.74 -12.18 -2.08
N SER A 95 10.46 -11.71 -3.29
CA SER A 95 10.07 -10.33 -3.60
C SER A 95 9.16 -10.30 -4.84
N PRO A 96 7.96 -10.90 -4.75
CA PRO A 96 7.04 -10.94 -5.88
C PRO A 96 6.53 -9.53 -6.21
N ALA A 97 5.87 -9.37 -7.36
CA ALA A 97 5.12 -8.16 -7.62
C ALA A 97 3.91 -8.08 -6.69
N ASP A 98 3.56 -6.88 -6.24
CA ASP A 98 2.39 -6.68 -5.39
C ASP A 98 1.13 -7.05 -6.19
N VAL A 99 0.98 -6.49 -7.40
CA VAL A 99 -0.04 -6.87 -8.37
C VAL A 99 0.51 -6.85 -9.80
N VAL A 100 0.08 -7.77 -10.65
CA VAL A 100 0.34 -7.77 -12.10
C VAL A 100 -0.98 -7.79 -12.86
N ILE A 101 -1.06 -7.07 -13.98
CA ILE A 101 -2.08 -7.31 -15.00
C ILE A 101 -1.53 -8.36 -15.95
N SER A 102 -2.21 -9.49 -16.07
CA SER A 102 -1.78 -10.64 -16.87
C SER A 102 -2.86 -11.15 -17.81
N ARG A 103 -2.43 -11.83 -18.87
CA ARG A 103 -3.27 -12.64 -19.76
C ARG A 103 -3.79 -13.92 -19.11
N ASN A 104 -3.21 -14.34 -17.99
CA ASN A 104 -3.64 -15.52 -17.24
C ASN A 104 -3.71 -15.22 -15.73
N LYS A 105 -4.26 -16.14 -14.95
CA LYS A 105 -4.52 -15.98 -13.50
C LYS A 105 -3.47 -16.65 -12.59
N ASN A 106 -2.41 -17.22 -13.14
CA ASN A 106 -1.44 -18.00 -12.39
C ASN A 106 -0.57 -17.10 -11.51
N ILE A 107 -0.07 -17.60 -10.39
CA ILE A 107 0.90 -16.82 -9.58
C ILE A 107 2.27 -16.78 -10.28
N ASN A 108 2.72 -17.93 -10.79
CA ASN A 108 3.91 -18.00 -11.62
C ASN A 108 3.56 -17.52 -13.03
N GLN A 109 4.25 -16.49 -13.49
CA GLN A 109 4.01 -15.77 -14.73
C GLN A 109 5.16 -15.99 -15.72
N GLU A 110 4.82 -16.14 -16.99
CA GLU A 110 5.77 -15.92 -18.08
C GLU A 110 5.78 -14.43 -18.45
N VAL A 111 6.92 -13.95 -18.94
CA VAL A 111 7.10 -12.51 -19.20
C VAL A 111 6.12 -12.00 -20.26
N ASP A 112 5.82 -12.81 -21.27
CA ASP A 112 4.91 -12.45 -22.38
C ASP A 112 3.44 -12.33 -21.96
N ASP A 113 3.08 -12.90 -20.81
CA ASP A 113 1.75 -12.78 -20.22
C ASP A 113 1.58 -11.51 -19.39
N ILE A 114 2.68 -10.93 -18.90
CA ILE A 114 2.67 -9.73 -18.07
C ILE A 114 2.41 -8.50 -18.94
N VAL A 115 1.24 -7.89 -18.74
CA VAL A 115 0.83 -6.66 -19.44
C VAL A 115 1.32 -5.42 -18.70
N ALA A 116 1.29 -5.42 -17.37
CA ALA A 116 1.79 -4.34 -16.53
C ALA A 116 2.08 -4.83 -15.12
N ILE A 117 3.03 -4.17 -14.44
CA ILE A 117 3.38 -4.43 -13.05
C ILE A 117 2.92 -3.25 -12.21
N ILE A 118 2.29 -3.53 -11.06
CA ILE A 118 1.77 -2.53 -10.15
C ILE A 118 2.41 -2.76 -8.78
N GLU A 119 3.18 -1.77 -8.33
CA GLU A 119 3.77 -1.74 -7.00
C GLU A 119 2.90 -0.87 -6.08
N VAL A 120 2.45 -1.43 -4.95
CA VAL A 120 1.55 -0.78 -4.01
C VAL A 120 2.37 -0.11 -2.89
N LYS A 121 2.20 1.20 -2.74
CA LYS A 121 2.83 2.03 -1.70
C LYS A 121 1.80 2.88 -0.97
N MET A 122 0.69 2.25 -0.63
CA MET A 122 -0.42 2.84 0.11
C MET A 122 -0.26 2.61 1.62
N SER A 123 -0.90 3.45 2.43
CA SER A 123 -1.01 3.26 3.88
C SER A 123 -2.26 3.91 4.45
N ILE A 124 -2.44 3.88 5.77
CA ILE A 124 -3.40 4.78 6.44
C ILE A 124 -2.98 6.23 6.18
N VAL A 125 -3.94 7.10 5.88
CA VAL A 125 -3.74 8.53 5.58
C VAL A 125 -4.33 9.39 6.68
N TRP A 126 -5.53 9.05 7.14
CA TRP A 126 -6.24 9.80 8.17
C TRP A 126 -5.77 9.39 9.57
N ASN A 127 -5.84 10.34 10.51
CA ASN A 127 -5.64 10.02 11.91
C ASN A 127 -6.97 9.55 12.51
N TRP A 128 -7.01 8.29 12.92
CA TRP A 128 -8.17 7.66 13.52
C TRP A 128 -7.96 7.48 15.01
N GLU A 129 -9.00 7.70 15.79
CA GLU A 129 -9.04 7.37 17.21
C GLU A 129 -10.05 6.26 17.46
N LEU A 130 -9.61 5.21 18.17
CA LEU A 130 -10.50 4.17 18.68
C LEU A 130 -11.00 4.57 20.08
N GLN A 131 -12.30 4.81 20.19
CA GLN A 131 -12.97 5.25 21.41
C GLN A 131 -13.83 4.12 21.99
N GLY A 132 -13.73 3.89 23.30
CA GLY A 132 -14.47 2.85 24.02
C GLY A 132 -14.26 1.43 23.45
N GLY A 133 -13.14 1.19 22.75
CA GLY A 133 -12.82 -0.07 22.08
C GLY A 133 -13.70 -0.43 20.88
N LYS A 134 -14.61 0.45 20.44
CA LYS A 134 -15.64 0.11 19.43
C LYS A 134 -15.80 1.16 18.33
N THR A 135 -15.65 2.44 18.66
CA THR A 135 -16.01 3.54 17.75
C THR A 135 -14.75 4.15 17.14
N LEU A 136 -14.72 4.27 15.81
CA LEU A 136 -13.64 4.93 15.08
C LEU A 136 -14.03 6.34 14.64
N SER A 137 -13.32 7.31 15.20
CA SER A 137 -13.48 8.74 14.91
C SER A 137 -12.29 9.27 14.11
N CYS A 138 -12.55 9.95 13.00
CA CYS A 138 -11.50 10.63 12.23
C CYS A 138 -11.17 11.94 12.92
N ILE A 139 -9.97 12.05 13.48
CA ILE A 139 -9.52 13.24 14.23
C ILE A 139 -8.55 14.12 13.44
N GLY A 140 -8.17 13.70 12.22
CA GLY A 140 -7.31 14.51 11.36
C GLY A 140 -6.89 13.80 10.07
N ASP A 141 -6.03 14.46 9.30
CA ASP A 141 -5.36 13.94 8.11
C ASP A 141 -3.83 14.04 8.24
N TYR A 142 -3.13 13.68 7.16
CA TYR A 142 -1.67 13.70 7.06
C TYR A 142 -1.01 15.07 7.26
N LYS A 143 -1.77 16.17 7.33
CA LYS A 143 -1.26 17.51 7.66
C LYS A 143 -1.31 17.79 9.18
N THR A 144 -2.06 16.98 9.93
CA THR A 144 -2.39 17.24 11.34
C THR A 144 -1.80 16.23 12.32
N HIS A 145 -1.23 15.13 11.82
CA HIS A 145 -0.57 14.11 12.64
C HIS A 145 0.95 14.06 12.42
N GLN A 146 1.66 13.34 13.28
CA GLN A 146 3.10 13.06 13.15
C GLN A 146 3.26 11.72 12.44
N GLY A 147 3.69 11.80 11.19
CA GLY A 147 3.95 10.65 10.35
C GLY A 147 3.75 11.02 8.89
N ASN A 148 4.60 10.47 8.03
CA ASN A 148 4.41 10.57 6.60
C ASN A 148 3.73 9.28 6.13
N PRO A 149 2.50 9.34 5.59
CA PRO A 149 1.84 8.16 5.03
C PRO A 149 2.30 7.89 3.59
N GLY A 150 2.26 6.62 3.19
CA GLY A 150 2.49 6.17 1.82
C GLY A 150 3.77 6.74 1.19
N LEU A 151 3.59 7.40 0.04
CA LEU A 151 4.64 7.98 -0.79
C LEU A 151 5.18 9.32 -0.29
N LEU A 152 4.58 9.91 0.77
CA LEU A 152 5.22 11.04 1.47
C LEU A 152 6.47 10.59 2.23
N ARG A 153 6.66 9.29 2.44
CA ARG A 153 7.91 8.74 2.98
C ARG A 153 8.94 8.53 1.87
N SER A 154 10.09 9.14 2.04
CA SER A 154 11.23 8.96 1.14
C SER A 154 11.66 7.49 1.02
N ASP A 155 11.62 6.70 2.10
CA ASP A 155 11.97 5.28 2.02
C ASP A 155 10.98 4.47 1.17
N SER A 156 9.69 4.79 1.25
CA SER A 156 8.64 4.16 0.42
C SER A 156 8.84 4.49 -1.06
N MET A 157 9.14 5.75 -1.38
CA MET A 157 9.49 6.19 -2.74
C MET A 157 10.73 5.46 -3.27
N LEU A 158 11.82 5.44 -2.49
CA LEU A 158 13.08 4.82 -2.90
C LEU A 158 12.94 3.32 -3.11
N LYS A 159 12.12 2.63 -2.31
CA LYS A 159 11.80 1.20 -2.52
C LYS A 159 11.06 0.99 -3.84
N GLY A 160 10.06 1.82 -4.15
CA GLY A 160 9.34 1.74 -5.42
C GLY A 160 10.25 1.97 -6.64
N ILE A 161 11.09 3.01 -6.59
CA ILE A 161 12.09 3.30 -7.62
C ILE A 161 13.09 2.15 -7.74
N GLY A 162 13.64 1.67 -6.62
CA GLY A 162 14.65 0.61 -6.58
C GLY A 162 14.14 -0.70 -7.20
N LYS A 163 12.91 -1.12 -6.85
CA LYS A 163 12.29 -2.32 -7.43
C LYS A 163 12.03 -2.13 -8.93
N SER A 164 11.56 -0.96 -9.33
CA SER A 164 11.32 -0.64 -10.75
C SER A 164 12.60 -0.70 -11.58
N ILE A 165 13.71 -0.15 -11.06
CA ILE A 165 15.03 -0.24 -11.71
C ILE A 165 15.48 -1.69 -11.79
N ASN A 166 15.38 -2.46 -10.70
CA ASN A 166 15.80 -3.87 -10.68
C ASN A 166 15.08 -4.70 -11.75
N ILE A 167 13.77 -4.52 -11.89
CA ILE A 167 12.98 -5.14 -12.96
C ILE A 167 13.48 -4.64 -14.33
N ARG A 168 13.60 -3.32 -14.51
CA ARG A 168 13.98 -2.73 -15.81
C ARG A 168 15.32 -3.23 -16.34
N VAL A 169 16.30 -3.45 -15.46
CA VAL A 169 17.65 -3.90 -15.84
C VAL A 169 17.82 -5.41 -15.88
N SER A 170 16.80 -6.18 -15.48
CA SER A 170 16.88 -7.64 -15.37
C SER A 170 16.89 -8.36 -16.73
N SER A 171 16.17 -7.85 -17.73
CA SER A 171 16.15 -8.41 -19.09
C SER A 171 15.65 -7.41 -20.13
N PHE A 172 15.91 -7.68 -21.42
CA PHE A 172 15.39 -6.88 -22.52
C PHE A 172 13.86 -6.90 -22.61
N GLN A 173 13.22 -8.02 -22.27
CA GLN A 173 11.76 -8.14 -22.27
C GLN A 173 11.14 -7.29 -21.13
N ALA A 174 11.80 -7.23 -19.96
CA ALA A 174 11.35 -6.38 -18.86
C ALA A 174 11.35 -4.88 -19.20
N ALA A 175 12.23 -4.46 -20.12
CA ALA A 175 12.43 -3.06 -20.46
C ALA A 175 11.16 -2.37 -20.99
N THR A 176 10.25 -3.13 -21.60
CA THR A 176 9.02 -2.61 -22.23
C THR A 176 7.78 -2.72 -21.34
N ILE A 177 7.85 -3.45 -20.23
CA ILE A 177 6.70 -3.64 -19.35
C ILE A 177 6.41 -2.34 -18.60
N PRO A 178 5.18 -1.79 -18.67
CA PRO A 178 4.78 -0.66 -17.84
C PRO A 178 4.86 -1.01 -16.36
N ILE A 179 5.49 -0.15 -15.56
CA ILE A 179 5.56 -0.28 -14.11
C ILE A 179 4.83 0.92 -13.51
N ILE A 180 3.80 0.65 -12.71
CA ILE A 180 2.93 1.66 -12.11
C ILE A 180 3.11 1.58 -10.60
N VAL A 181 3.39 2.72 -9.96
CA VAL A 181 3.40 2.80 -8.49
C VAL A 181 2.06 3.33 -8.01
N MET A 182 1.26 2.46 -7.38
CA MET A 182 -0.04 2.81 -6.82
C MET A 182 0.13 3.42 -5.43
N GLY A 183 -0.29 4.67 -5.27
CA GLY A 183 -0.26 5.42 -4.02
C GLY A 183 -1.60 6.04 -3.67
N ASN A 184 -1.76 6.41 -2.41
CA ASN A 184 -2.95 7.13 -1.90
C ASN A 184 -2.61 8.45 -1.20
N THR A 185 -1.41 8.96 -1.49
CA THR A 185 -0.87 10.21 -0.97
C THR A 185 -0.09 10.90 -2.09
N PRO A 186 0.07 12.23 -2.04
CA PRO A 186 1.00 12.92 -2.93
C PRO A 186 2.43 12.44 -2.71
N ILE A 187 3.28 12.57 -3.73
CA ILE A 187 4.72 12.42 -3.57
C ILE A 187 5.35 13.79 -3.24
N THR A 188 6.53 13.81 -2.61
CA THR A 188 7.21 15.09 -2.35
C THR A 188 7.77 15.68 -3.66
N ASN A 189 7.80 17.01 -3.75
CA ASN A 189 8.17 17.73 -4.98
C ASN A 189 9.56 17.33 -5.53
N SER A 190 10.49 16.93 -4.65
CA SER A 190 11.83 16.47 -5.04
C SER A 190 11.83 15.18 -5.87
N TYR A 191 10.73 14.42 -5.88
CA TYR A 191 10.58 13.23 -6.71
C TYR A 191 9.80 13.48 -8.01
N TYR A 192 9.20 14.66 -8.20
CA TYR A 192 8.45 14.96 -9.44
C TYR A 192 9.30 14.81 -10.72
N PRO A 193 10.59 15.20 -10.74
CA PRO A 193 11.43 14.97 -11.91
C PRO A 193 11.91 13.52 -12.10
N LYS A 194 11.61 12.63 -11.14
CA LYS A 194 12.09 11.24 -11.09
C LYS A 194 11.02 10.22 -11.44
N VAL A 195 9.81 10.67 -11.76
CA VAL A 195 8.68 9.84 -12.13
C VAL A 195 8.05 10.39 -13.40
N ASP A 196 7.55 9.49 -14.23
CA ASP A 196 6.75 9.88 -15.39
C ASP A 196 5.40 10.45 -14.90
N LYS A 197 4.94 11.52 -15.55
CA LYS A 197 3.70 12.22 -15.21
C LYS A 197 2.53 11.73 -16.03
#